data_AF-A0A7Z9SJJ5-F1
#
_entry.id   AF-A0A7Z9SJJ5-F1
#
_cell.length_a   1.000
_cell.length_b   1.000
_cell.length_c   1.000
_cell.angle_alpha   90.00
_cell.angle_beta   90.00
_cell.angle_gamma   90.00
#
_symmetry.space_group_name_H-M   'P 1'
#
loop_
_entity.id
_entity.type
_entity.pdbx_description
1 polymer ?
#
loop_
_entity_poly.entity_id
_entity_poly.type
_entity_poly.pdbx_seq_one_letter_code
_entity_poly.pdbx_strand_id
1 'polypeptide(L)' 'VITESGILSSDDVAFMREHDIYSFLVGEAFMRHENPGQALQEIFK' A
#
# COMPACT_ATOMS: atom_id res chain seq x y z
N VAL A 1 -8.35 12.31 -1.46
CA VAL A 1 -7.69 11.87 -2.72
C VAL A 1 -7.42 10.38 -2.60
N ILE A 2 -7.63 9.60 -3.65
CA ILE A 2 -7.25 8.17 -3.68
C ILE A 2 -6.02 8.08 -4.58
N THR A 3 -4.93 7.54 -4.06
CA THR A 3 -3.75 7.24 -4.87
C THR A 3 -3.82 5.78 -5.34
N GLU A 4 -3.45 5.57 -6.60
CA GLU A 4 -3.48 4.27 -7.27
C GLU A 4 -2.10 4.01 -7.88
N SER A 5 -1.66 2.75 -7.81
CA SER A 5 -0.37 2.29 -8.36
C SER A 5 0.88 2.83 -7.63
N GLY A 6 1.96 2.05 -7.63
CA GLY A 6 3.25 2.47 -7.04
C GLY A 6 3.39 2.28 -5.52
N ILE A 7 2.46 1.60 -4.87
CA ILE A 7 2.53 1.28 -3.44
C ILE A 7 3.02 -0.16 -3.34
N LEU A 8 4.30 -0.33 -3.03
CA LEU A 8 4.97 -1.64 -2.97
C LEU A 8 5.51 -1.95 -1.57
N SER A 9 5.64 -0.93 -0.73
CA SER A 9 6.23 -1.01 0.61
C SER A 9 5.56 -0.05 1.61
N SER A 10 5.88 -0.23 2.89
CA SER A 10 5.46 0.69 3.96
C SER A 10 6.05 2.10 3.81
N ASP A 11 7.22 2.22 3.17
CA ASP A 11 7.87 3.52 2.95
C ASP A 11 7.07 4.37 1.95
N ASP A 12 6.49 3.73 0.92
CA ASP A 12 5.60 4.40 -0.03
C ASP A 12 4.35 4.94 0.68
N VAL A 13 3.80 4.17 1.63
CA VAL A 13 2.65 4.59 2.45
C VAL A 13 3.01 5.76 3.36
N ALA A 14 4.19 5.72 4.00
CA ALA A 14 4.67 6.79 4.86
C ALA A 14 4.83 8.10 4.07
N PHE A 15 5.48 8.03 2.91
CA PHE A 15 5.64 9.17 2.01
C PHE A 15 4.28 9.79 1.63
N MET A 16 3.31 8.97 1.23
CA MET A 16 1.97 9.48 0.88
C MET A 16 1.25 10.12 2.07
N ARG A 17 1.41 9.56 3.28
CA ARG A 17 0.83 10.13 4.51
C ARG A 17 1.47 11.47 4.89
N GLU A 18 2.76 11.66 4.65
CA GLU A 18 3.44 12.96 4.82
C GLU A 18 2.88 14.04 3.89
N HIS A 19 2.26 13.63 2.79
CA HIS A 19 1.59 14.48 1.82
C HIS A 19 0.05 14.50 1.96
N ASP A 20 -0.48 14.15 3.14
CA ASP A 20 -1.92 14.14 3.47
C ASP A 20 -2.77 13.20 2.59
N ILE A 21 -2.18 12.13 2.06
CA ILE A 21 -2.87 11.09 1.28
C ILE A 21 -3.05 9.83 2.14
N TYR A 22 -4.31 9.48 2.40
CA TYR A 22 -4.67 8.38 3.31
C TYR A 22 -5.49 7.25 2.65
N SER A 23 -5.86 7.38 1.38
CA SER A 23 -6.69 6.41 0.68
C SER A 23 -5.92 5.81 -0.49
N PHE A 24 -5.89 4.48 -0.56
CA PHE A 24 -5.04 3.72 -1.47
C PHE A 24 -5.86 2.65 -2.18
N LEU A 25 -5.62 2.48 -3.49
CA LEU A 25 -6.06 1.31 -4.23
C LEU A 25 -4.83 0.47 -4.60
N VAL A 26 -4.70 -0.70 -3.98
CA VAL A 26 -3.55 -1.61 -4.17
C VAL A 26 -4.06 -2.96 -4.62
N GLY A 27 -3.63 -3.39 -5.82
CA GLY A 27 -4.00 -4.67 -6.40
C GLY A 27 -2.80 -5.58 -6.60
N GLU A 28 -2.02 -5.31 -7.64
CA GLU A 28 -0.92 -6.19 -8.09
C GLU A 28 0.07 -6.59 -7.00
N ALA A 29 0.46 -5.65 -6.13
CA ALA A 29 1.37 -5.92 -5.01
C ALA A 29 0.85 -7.04 -4.10
N PHE A 30 -0.47 -7.10 -3.87
CA PHE A 30 -1.09 -8.13 -3.04
C PHE A 30 -1.36 -9.43 -3.81
N MET A 31 -1.77 -9.34 -5.08
CA MET A 31 -2.13 -10.50 -5.88
C MET A 31 -0.95 -11.44 -6.19
N ARG A 32 0.29 -10.96 -6.06
CA ARG A 32 1.52 -11.75 -6.27
C ARG A 32 1.95 -12.54 -5.03
N HIS A 33 1.36 -12.29 -3.86
CA HIS A 33 1.72 -12.97 -2.61
C HIS A 33 0.82 -14.18 -2.36
N GLU A 34 1.39 -15.25 -1.81
CA GLU A 34 0.61 -16.44 -1.39
C GLU A 34 -0.41 -16.10 -0.30
N ASN A 35 -0.10 -15.12 0.56
CA ASN A 35 -1.00 -14.60 1.57
C ASN A 35 -1.16 -13.06 1.44
N PRO A 36 -2.13 -12.60 0.64
CA PRO A 36 -2.40 -11.17 0.46
C PRO A 36 -2.70 -10.42 1.75
N GLY A 37 -3.34 -11.08 2.73
CA GLY A 37 -3.67 -10.48 4.02
C GLY A 37 -2.44 -10.17 4.87
N GLN A 38 -1.42 -11.04 4.81
CA GLN A 38 -0.13 -10.79 5.46
C GLN A 38 0.60 -9.63 4.77
N ALA A 39 0.66 -9.61 3.43
CA ALA A 39 1.27 -8.50 2.69
C ALA A 39 0.58 -7.15 3.00
N LEU A 40 -0.75 -7.14 3.15
CA LEU A 40 -1.50 -5.96 3.59
C LEU A 40 -1.06 -5.50 4.98
N GLN A 41 -0.91 -6.42 5.94
CA GLN A 41 -0.43 -6.08 7.29
C GLN A 41 1.00 -5.55 7.29
N GLU A 42 1.88 -6.06 6.43
CA GLU A 42 3.27 -5.61 6.33
C GLU A 42 3.37 -4.20 5.73
N ILE A 43 2.60 -3.90 4.67
CA ILE A 43 2.63 -2.59 4.00
C ILE A 43 1.94 -1.50 4.83
N PHE A 44 0.85 -1.82 5.55
CA PHE A 44 0.02 -0.82 6.24
C PHE A 44 0.20 -0.78 7.76
N LYS A 45 1.24 -1.42 8.29
CA LYS A 45 1.53 -1.43 9.73
C LYS A 45 1.77 -0.04 10.33
#